data_AF-A0A7C6YQJ5-F1
#
_entry.id   AF-A0A7C6YQJ5-F1
#
_cell.length_a   1.000
_cell.length_b   1.000
_cell.length_c   1.000
_cell.angle_alpha   90.00
_cell.angle_beta   90.00
_cell.angle_gamma   90.00
#
_symmetry.space_group_name_H-M   'P 1'
#
loop_
_entity.id
_entity.type
_entity.pdbx_description
1 polymer ?
#
loop_
_entity_poly.entity_id
_entity_poly.type
_entity_poly.pdbx_seq_one_letter_code
_entity_poly.pdbx_strand_id
1 'polypeptide(L)' 'MKKSYKNCEVSIITREKKKDIRQNLLKIEIAQELGLWEKIQQDGWGELTAEESGRIGGLLRQRLKK' A
#
# COMPACT_ATOMS: atom_id res chain seq x y z
N MET A 1 18.52 -3.95 19.53
CA MET A 1 17.21 -4.37 18.99
C MET A 1 16.10 -3.61 19.68
N LYS A 2 15.55 -2.57 19.05
CA LYS A 2 14.33 -1.90 19.54
C LYS A 2 13.22 -2.16 18.53
N LYS A 3 12.44 -3.21 18.75
CA LYS A 3 11.21 -3.46 18.01
C LYS A 3 10.15 -2.48 18.54
N SER A 4 10.08 -1.32 17.90
CA SER A 4 9.07 -0.26 18.08
C SER A 4 7.76 -0.61 17.34
N TYR A 5 7.16 -1.76 17.65
CA TYR A 5 5.93 -2.22 16.98
C TYR A 5 4.75 -1.92 17.90
N LYS A 6 4.37 -0.64 18.01
CA LYS A 6 3.22 -0.25 18.84
C LYS A 6 2.38 0.92 18.35
N ASN A 7 2.64 1.51 17.17
CA ASN A 7 2.06 2.83 16.84
C ASN A 7 1.42 2.98 15.46
N CYS A 8 1.13 1.91 14.72
CA CYS A 8 0.73 2.09 13.33
C CYS A 8 -0.60 1.40 13.00
N GLU A 9 -1.57 1.56 13.90
CA GLU A 9 -2.96 1.55 13.44
C GLU A 9 -3.16 2.76 12.51
N VAL A 10 -3.34 2.45 11.23
CA VAL A 10 -4.32 3.13 10.38
C VAL A 10 -3.97 4.58 9.99
N SER A 11 -3.10 4.72 9.00
CA SER A 11 -3.07 5.89 8.10
C SER A 11 -3.61 5.54 6.71
N ILE A 12 -4.67 4.73 6.66
CA ILE A 12 -5.60 4.79 5.52
C ILE A 12 -6.41 6.08 5.68
N ILE A 13 -6.64 6.78 4.57
CA ILE A 13 -7.38 8.05 4.44
C ILE A 13 -6.50 9.31 4.59
N THR A 14 -5.50 9.43 3.73
CA THR A 14 -5.14 10.77 3.24
C THR A 14 -6.29 11.27 2.38
N ARG A 15 -6.76 12.47 2.70
CA ARG A 15 -7.93 13.15 2.13
C ARG A 15 -7.79 13.19 0.60
N GLU A 16 -8.58 12.40 -0.12
CA GLU A 16 -9.47 12.86 -1.19
C GLU A 16 -10.10 11.71 -2.00
N LYS A 17 -11.44 11.75 -2.05
CA LYS A 17 -12.37 11.18 -3.03
C LYS A 17 -12.69 9.67 -2.95
N LYS A 18 -13.92 9.46 -2.47
CA LYS A 18 -14.89 8.34 -2.54
C LYS A 18 -14.95 7.51 -3.86
N LYS A 19 -14.00 7.63 -4.79
CA LYS A 19 -14.20 7.25 -6.20
C LYS A 19 -13.83 5.83 -6.59
N ASP A 20 -13.05 5.05 -5.83
CA ASP A 20 -12.86 3.65 -6.21
C ASP A 20 -12.39 2.75 -5.06
N ILE A 21 -13.36 2.17 -4.33
CA ILE A 21 -13.10 1.20 -3.26
C ILE A 21 -12.33 -0.01 -3.81
N ARG A 22 -12.61 -0.42 -5.06
CA ARG A 22 -11.98 -1.58 -5.70
C ARG A 22 -10.50 -1.35 -5.95
N GLN A 23 -10.12 -0.18 -6.48
CA GLN A 23 -8.71 0.16 -6.65
C GLN A 23 -7.96 0.20 -5.32
N ASN A 24 -8.60 0.65 -4.25
CA ASN A 24 -7.97 0.70 -2.94
C ASN A 24 -7.74 -0.71 -2.36
N LEU A 25 -8.72 -1.60 -2.51
CA LEU A 25 -8.59 -3.02 -2.14
C LEU A 25 -7.47 -3.71 -2.94
N LEU A 26 -7.44 -3.50 -4.27
CA LEU A 26 -6.40 -4.07 -5.13
C LEU A 26 -4.99 -3.59 -4.74
N LYS A 27 -4.81 -2.32 -4.36
CA LYS A 27 -3.52 -1.82 -3.86
C LYS A 27 -3.08 -2.58 -2.60
N ILE A 28 -4.01 -2.84 -1.69
CA ILE A 28 -3.75 -3.58 -0.45
C ILE A 28 -3.41 -5.04 -0.77
N GLU A 29 -4.19 -5.71 -1.63
CA GLU A 29 -3.91 -7.08 -2.06
C GLU A 29 -2.54 -7.21 -2.72
N ILE A 30 -2.20 -6.33 -3.65
CA ILE A 30 -0.90 -6.34 -4.33
C ILE A 30 0.24 -6.07 -3.34
N ALA A 31 0.05 -5.14 -2.39
CA ALA A 31 1.03 -4.90 -1.35
C ALA A 31 1.25 -6.13 -0.45
N GLN A 32 0.19 -6.90 -0.18
CA GLN A 32 0.29 -8.17 0.55
C GLN A 32 0.98 -9.25 -0.27
N GLU A 33 0.64 -9.40 -1.57
CA GLU A 33 1.30 -10.34 -2.48
C GLU A 33 2.81 -10.07 -2.62
N LEU A 34 3.20 -8.80 -2.60
CA LEU A 34 4.61 -8.39 -2.68
C LEU A 34 5.35 -8.46 -1.35
N GLY A 35 4.68 -8.78 -0.23
CA GLY A 35 5.27 -8.75 1.12
C GLY A 35 5.62 -7.35 1.62
N LEU A 36 5.16 -6.30 0.91
CA LEU A 36 5.38 -4.90 1.27
C LEU A 36 4.34 -4.38 2.26
N TRP A 37 3.27 -5.14 2.47
CA TRP A 37 2.21 -4.78 3.40
C TRP A 37 2.71 -4.56 4.82
N GLU A 38 3.62 -5.41 5.32
CA GLU A 38 4.19 -5.25 6.65
C GLU A 38 4.94 -3.91 6.77
N LYS A 39 5.76 -3.57 5.77
CA LYS A 39 6.48 -2.30 5.70
C LYS A 39 5.54 -1.09 5.61
N ILE A 40 4.49 -1.17 4.79
CA ILE A 40 3.49 -0.09 4.67
C ILE A 40 2.70 0.07 5.97
N GLN A 41 2.38 -1.03 6.65
CA GLN A 41 1.74 -0.99 7.97
C GLN A 41 2.66 -0.35 9.00
N GLN A 42 3.96 -0.60 8.94
CA GLN A 42 4.92 -0.07 9.90
C GLN A 42 5.31 1.39 9.63
N ASP A 43 5.60 1.74 8.39
CA ASP A 43 6.29 2.98 8.04
C ASP A 43 5.46 3.85 7.06
N GLY A 44 4.33 3.33 6.60
CA GLY A 44 3.42 4.02 5.69
C GLY A 44 3.82 3.92 4.23
N TRP A 45 2.96 4.43 3.34
CA TRP A 45 3.20 4.41 1.89
C TRP A 45 4.40 5.25 1.46
N GLY A 46 4.83 6.21 2.30
CA GLY A 46 5.96 7.10 2.01
C GLY A 46 7.34 6.47 2.18
N GLU A 47 7.44 5.32 2.88
CA GLU A 47 8.72 4.61 3.06
C GLU A 47 8.99 3.57 1.97
N LEU A 48 8.02 3.36 1.07
CA LEU A 48 8.25 2.56 -0.12
C LEU A 48 9.25 3.25 -1.03
N THR A 49 10.20 2.48 -1.53
CA THR A 49 11.10 2.92 -2.59
C THR A 49 10.32 3.13 -3.90
N ALA A 50 10.92 3.89 -4.82
CA ALA A 50 10.36 4.10 -6.16
C ALA A 50 10.13 2.77 -6.91
N GLU A 51 10.97 1.76 -6.67
CA GLU A 51 10.81 0.42 -7.26
C GLU A 51 9.60 -0.32 -6.68
N GLU A 52 9.47 -0.34 -5.35
CA GLU A 52 8.37 -1.01 -4.64
C GLU A 52 7.00 -0.40 -4.98
N SER A 53 6.90 0.93 -4.85
CA SER A 53 5.69 1.68 -5.20
C SER A 53 5.37 1.59 -6.71
N GLY A 54 6.40 1.57 -7.56
CA GLY A 54 6.27 1.36 -9.00
C GLY A 54 5.73 -0.02 -9.37
N ARG A 55 6.16 -1.08 -8.68
CA ARG A 55 5.62 -2.44 -8.86
C ARG A 55 4.14 -2.52 -8.50
N ILE A 56 3.74 -1.92 -7.36
CA ILE A 56 2.33 -1.88 -6.94
C ILE A 56 1.48 -1.14 -7.97
N GLY A 57 1.92 0.05 -8.41
CA GLY A 57 1.22 0.84 -9.43
C GLY A 57 1.13 0.15 -10.79
N GLY A 58 2.19 -0.55 -11.20
CA GLY A 58 2.24 -1.34 -12.43
C GLY A 58 1.25 -2.50 -12.42
N LEU A 59 1.20 -3.28 -11.33
CA LEU A 59 0.25 -4.38 -11.18
C LEU A 59 -1.19 -3.89 -11.08
N LEU A 60 -1.43 -2.78 -10.39
CA LEU A 60 -2.75 -2.16 -10.33
C LEU A 60 -3.26 -1.81 -11.72
N ARG A 61 -2.42 -1.17 -12.55
CA ARG A 61 -2.76 -0.80 -13.93
C ARG A 61 -2.96 -2.02 -14.82
N GLN A 62 -2.19 -3.09 -14.64
CA GLN A 62 -2.40 -4.35 -15.36
C GLN A 62 -3.74 -5.01 -15.01
N ARG A 63 -4.13 -5.00 -13.72
CA ARG A 63 -5.42 -5.54 -13.24
C ARG A 63 -6.61 -4.71 -13.73
N LEU A 64 -6.43 -3.39 -13.91
CA LEU A 64 -7.47 -2.46 -14.42
C LEU A 64 -7.65 -2.48 -15.94
N LYS A 65 -6.64 -2.94 -16.70
CA LYS A 65 -6.66 -2.92 -18.18
C LYS A 65 -7.24 -4.20 -18.78
N LYS A 66 -7.50 -5.22 -17.96
CA LYS A 66 -8.31 -6.39 -18.31
C LYS A 66 -9.79 -6.06 -18.16
#